data_AF-A0A838DVD7-F1
#
_entry.id   AF-A0A838DVD7-F1
#
_cell.length_a   1.000
_cell.length_b   1.000
_cell.length_c   1.000
_cell.angle_alpha   90.00
_cell.angle_beta   90.00
_cell.angle_gamma   90.00
#
_symmetry.space_group_name_H-M   'P 1'
#
loop_
_entity.id
_entity.type
_entity.pdbx_description
1 polymer ?
#
loop_
_entity_poly.entity_id
_entity_poly.type
_entity_poly.pdbx_seq_one_letter_code
_entity_poly.pdbx_strand_id
1 'polypeptide(L)'
;MLKFDRQGLAPVVIQDDATGDVLMVAFMNEEALSKTRETGYTHFYSRTRQAIWRKGEQSGNSQEVRAIFVNCEENSLLIHVIQHGAAACHEGYHSCYYRRLLPDGTHETVAERLFDPTTVYNTGPLILASAADPASPAEVGKNEWQDLENRLRQLYGAYIYLRDHDLSEESNTSRLLQDHDPHYLLARLADELQELSGVQIGEHVHEGLQPDTIFEGSQVGYWLMLLASSNKLRYDDFSPHEALLEGAGLSSEQGSDEKAFEKEQECLNLIGSGERPQVVRGLRVGFGLIGWACAKAGVSPLAPADFDLEQMRRKGLVK
;
A
#
# COMPACT_ATOMS: atom_id res chain seq x y z
N MET A 1 37.80 -10.83 13.07
CA MET A 1 36.78 -9.79 13.39
C MET A 1 36.62 -8.99 12.11
N LEU A 2 35.39 -8.78 11.62
CA LEU A 2 35.19 -8.17 10.29
C LEU A 2 35.93 -6.84 10.19
N LYS A 3 36.73 -6.69 9.13
CA LYS A 3 37.53 -5.51 8.82
C LYS A 3 36.72 -4.60 7.92
N PHE A 4 36.34 -3.46 8.46
CA PHE A 4 35.77 -2.37 7.70
C PHE A 4 36.86 -1.58 7.00
N ASP A 5 36.54 -0.97 5.85
CA ASP A 5 37.47 -0.14 5.10
C ASP A 5 37.78 1.19 5.83
N ARG A 6 38.53 2.09 5.19
CA ARG A 6 38.90 3.40 5.77
C ARG A 6 37.69 4.30 6.06
N GLN A 7 36.53 4.01 5.48
CA GLN A 7 35.26 4.72 5.70
C GLN A 7 34.37 4.01 6.72
N GLY A 8 34.84 2.90 7.32
CA GLY A 8 34.06 2.11 8.26
C GLY A 8 33.00 1.23 7.58
N LEU A 9 33.20 0.85 6.31
CA LEU A 9 32.24 0.09 5.52
C LEU A 9 32.80 -1.24 5.01
N ALA A 10 31.92 -2.24 4.92
CA ALA A 10 32.20 -3.51 4.26
C ALA A 10 31.15 -3.76 3.16
N PRO A 11 31.54 -4.18 1.95
CA PRO A 11 30.59 -4.63 0.93
C PRO A 11 29.89 -5.92 1.36
N VAL A 12 28.61 -6.00 1.01
CA VAL A 12 27.74 -7.14 1.34
C VAL A 12 27.00 -7.58 0.10
N VAL A 13 27.15 -8.87 -0.25
CA VAL A 13 26.38 -9.55 -1.29
C VAL A 13 25.15 -10.17 -0.64
N ILE A 14 23.98 -9.93 -1.22
CA ILE A 14 22.73 -10.56 -0.82
C ILE A 14 22.35 -11.61 -1.84
N GLN A 15 22.10 -12.82 -1.37
CA GLN A 15 21.73 -13.97 -2.20
C GLN A 15 20.43 -14.59 -1.68
N ASP A 16 19.55 -14.96 -2.61
CA ASP A 16 18.34 -15.71 -2.27
C ASP A 16 18.74 -17.12 -1.80
N ASP A 17 18.26 -17.51 -0.62
CA ASP A 17 18.62 -18.79 0.01
C ASP A 17 18.04 -20.01 -0.74
N ALA A 18 16.91 -19.84 -1.43
CA ALA A 18 16.24 -20.91 -2.14
C ALA A 18 16.77 -21.08 -3.58
N THR A 19 17.00 -19.99 -4.31
CA THR A 19 17.40 -20.05 -5.72
C THR A 19 18.91 -19.95 -5.94
N GLY A 20 19.63 -19.36 -4.99
CA GLY A 20 21.04 -19.00 -5.16
C GLY A 20 21.25 -17.76 -6.03
N ASP A 21 20.20 -17.04 -6.41
CA ASP A 21 20.33 -15.81 -7.19
C ASP A 21 20.98 -14.71 -6.35
N VAL A 22 21.95 -14.00 -6.93
CA VAL A 22 22.44 -12.76 -6.32
C VAL A 22 21.40 -11.67 -6.53
N LEU A 23 20.84 -11.15 -5.43
CA LEU A 23 19.77 -10.16 -5.44
C LEU A 23 20.31 -8.74 -5.55
N MET A 24 21.30 -8.39 -4.72
CA MET A 24 21.87 -7.04 -4.69
C MET A 24 23.23 -7.01 -3.98
N VAL A 25 23.96 -5.90 -4.17
CA VAL A 25 25.13 -5.55 -3.36
C VAL A 25 24.88 -4.21 -2.67
N ALA A 26 25.24 -4.13 -1.39
CA ALA A 26 25.17 -2.91 -0.58
C ALA A 26 26.39 -2.82 0.35
N PHE A 27 26.38 -1.82 1.25
CA PHE A 27 27.41 -1.62 2.25
C PHE A 27 26.80 -1.67 3.66
N MET A 28 27.55 -2.23 4.61
CA MET A 28 27.23 -2.17 6.03
C MET A 28 28.38 -1.52 6.79
N ASN A 29 28.06 -0.68 7.77
CA ASN A 29 28.96 -0.35 8.86
C ASN A 29 28.75 -1.32 10.04
N GLU A 30 29.52 -1.17 11.10
CA GLU A 30 29.44 -2.05 12.28
C GLU A 30 28.04 -2.07 12.92
N GLU A 31 27.40 -0.90 13.03
CA GLU A 31 26.05 -0.78 13.60
C GLU A 31 24.99 -1.46 12.72
N ALA A 32 25.05 -1.32 11.40
CA ALA A 32 24.12 -1.97 10.48
C ALA A 32 24.26 -3.51 10.53
N LEU A 33 25.48 -4.02 10.66
CA LEU A 33 25.73 -5.44 10.86
C LEU A 33 25.17 -5.92 12.21
N SER A 34 25.36 -5.13 13.28
CA SER A 34 24.81 -5.45 14.59
C SER A 34 23.28 -5.54 14.55
N LYS A 35 22.61 -4.54 13.97
CA LYS A 35 21.14 -4.53 13.79
C LYS A 35 20.66 -5.68 12.92
N THR A 36 21.41 -6.05 11.89
CA THR A 36 21.09 -7.20 11.04
C THR A 36 21.08 -8.49 11.84
N ARG A 37 22.08 -8.70 12.70
CA ARG A 37 22.17 -9.89 13.56
C ARG A 37 21.11 -9.90 14.67
N GLU A 38 20.77 -8.73 15.21
CA GLU A 38 19.80 -8.58 16.28
C GLU A 38 18.36 -8.82 15.79
N THR A 39 18.00 -8.19 14.66
CA THR A 39 16.61 -8.21 14.16
C THR A 39 16.29 -9.41 13.28
N GLY A 40 17.31 -10.08 12.73
CA GLY A 40 17.12 -11.10 11.70
C GLY A 40 16.70 -10.56 10.33
N TYR A 41 16.79 -9.24 10.10
CA TYR A 41 16.50 -8.61 8.80
C TYR A 41 17.67 -7.75 8.32
N THR A 42 17.88 -7.64 7.00
CA THR A 42 19.01 -6.88 6.48
C THR A 42 18.88 -5.37 6.72
N HIS A 43 19.92 -4.80 7.33
CA HIS A 43 20.09 -3.36 7.53
C HIS A 43 21.36 -2.91 6.81
N PHE A 44 21.27 -1.84 6.04
CA PHE A 44 22.40 -1.33 5.26
C PHE A 44 22.73 0.10 5.64
N TYR A 45 23.95 0.53 5.33
CA TYR A 45 24.38 1.90 5.47
C TYR A 45 24.34 2.61 4.11
N SER A 46 23.51 3.65 3.99
CA SER A 46 23.50 4.50 2.80
C SER A 46 24.64 5.51 2.87
N ARG A 47 25.61 5.39 1.96
CA ARG A 47 26.74 6.31 1.87
C ARG A 47 26.33 7.75 1.54
N THR A 48 25.26 7.92 0.77
CA THR A 48 24.75 9.24 0.37
C THR A 48 23.93 9.89 1.46
N ARG A 49 23.07 9.12 2.16
CA ARG A 49 22.25 9.64 3.26
C ARG A 49 22.97 9.63 4.61
N GLN A 50 24.15 9.00 4.68
CA GLN A 50 24.92 8.75 5.89
C GLN A 50 24.06 8.17 7.04
N ALA A 51 23.18 7.25 6.69
CA ALA A 51 22.16 6.71 7.59
C ALA A 51 21.97 5.21 7.37
N ILE A 52 21.58 4.52 8.44
CA ILE A 52 21.17 3.12 8.39
C ILE A 52 19.71 3.05 7.93
N TRP A 53 19.39 2.05 7.11
CA TRP A 53 18.04 1.77 6.67
C TRP A 53 17.80 0.26 6.63
N ARG A 54 16.57 -0.17 6.90
CA ARG A 54 16.17 -1.58 6.80
C ARG A 54 15.63 -1.85 5.40
N LYS A 55 16.07 -2.93 4.75
CA LYS A 55 15.54 -3.29 3.44
C LYS A 55 14.05 -3.58 3.52
N GLY A 56 13.27 -2.93 2.65
CA GLY A 56 11.82 -3.08 2.60
C GLY A 56 11.06 -2.27 3.64
N GLU A 57 11.71 -1.40 4.42
CA GLU A 57 11.02 -0.53 5.40
C GLU A 57 9.98 0.38 4.76
N GLN A 58 10.25 0.86 3.54
CA GLN A 58 9.33 1.70 2.77
C GLN A 58 8.48 0.90 1.78
N SER A 59 9.07 -0.11 1.11
CA SER A 59 8.41 -0.84 0.00
C SER A 59 7.76 -2.16 0.40
N GLY A 60 7.89 -2.60 1.66
CA GLY A 60 7.47 -3.94 2.10
C GLY A 60 8.36 -5.09 1.58
N ASN A 61 9.24 -4.82 0.61
CA ASN A 61 10.17 -5.79 0.01
C ASN A 61 11.35 -6.10 0.95
N SER A 62 11.08 -6.76 2.07
CA SER A 62 12.04 -7.02 3.15
C SER A 62 12.87 -8.28 2.91
N GLN A 63 13.96 -8.44 3.67
CA GLN A 63 14.90 -9.55 3.52
C GLN A 63 15.19 -10.15 4.90
N GLU A 64 14.70 -11.36 5.13
CA GLU A 64 14.91 -12.12 6.36
C GLU A 64 16.21 -12.92 6.25
N VAL A 65 17.10 -12.79 7.24
CA VAL A 65 18.45 -13.38 7.23
C VAL A 65 18.39 -14.86 7.58
N ARG A 66 19.00 -15.69 6.74
CA ARG A 66 19.19 -17.13 6.98
C ARG A 66 20.61 -17.48 7.41
N ALA A 67 21.60 -16.91 6.75
CA ALA A 67 23.00 -17.13 7.08
C ALA A 67 23.86 -15.91 6.71
N ILE A 68 24.95 -15.71 7.45
CA ILE A 68 25.95 -14.66 7.19
C ILE A 68 27.32 -15.34 7.08
N PHE A 69 27.95 -15.18 5.92
CA PHE A 69 29.30 -15.66 5.62
C PHE A 69 30.26 -14.49 5.49
N VAL A 70 31.53 -14.76 5.81
CA VAL A 70 32.63 -13.79 5.74
C VAL A 70 33.68 -14.35 4.76
N ASN A 71 34.22 -13.51 3.88
CA ASN A 71 35.28 -13.94 2.97
C ASN A 71 36.63 -14.18 3.68
N CYS A 72 37.60 -14.75 2.97
CA CYS A 72 38.93 -15.09 3.51
C CYS A 72 39.73 -13.89 4.04
N GLU A 73 39.53 -12.70 3.46
CA GLU A 73 40.21 -11.47 3.90
C GLU A 73 39.49 -10.77 5.07
N GLU A 74 38.35 -11.30 5.49
CA GLU A 74 37.46 -10.75 6.51
C GLU A 74 36.98 -9.32 6.21
N ASN A 75 36.83 -8.96 4.93
CA ASN A 75 36.50 -7.59 4.52
C ASN A 75 35.21 -7.49 3.67
N SER A 76 34.49 -8.60 3.47
CA SER A 76 33.19 -8.60 2.82
C SER A 76 32.28 -9.68 3.38
N LEU A 77 30.97 -9.49 3.21
CA LEU A 77 29.94 -10.45 3.64
C LEU A 77 29.18 -11.02 2.45
N LEU A 78 28.74 -12.28 2.60
CA LEU A 78 27.67 -12.89 1.80
C LEU A 78 26.54 -13.22 2.76
N ILE A 79 25.34 -12.69 2.53
CA ILE A 79 24.16 -12.95 3.35
C ILE A 79 23.12 -13.68 2.51
N HIS A 80 22.75 -14.86 2.98
CA HIS A 80 21.62 -15.60 2.45
C HIS A 80 20.33 -15.07 3.08
N VAL A 81 19.32 -14.81 2.27
CA VAL A 81 18.05 -14.24 2.72
C VAL A 81 16.86 -14.96 2.12
N ILE A 82 15.72 -14.88 2.81
CA ILE A 82 14.42 -15.01 2.16
C ILE A 82 13.96 -13.60 1.77
N GLN A 83 13.75 -13.38 0.47
CA GLN A 83 13.17 -12.15 -0.05
C GLN A 83 11.65 -12.18 0.15
N HIS A 84 11.14 -11.28 0.97
CA HIS A 84 9.72 -11.02 1.13
C HIS A 84 9.29 -9.90 0.18
N GLY A 85 8.07 -9.96 -0.35
CA GLY A 85 7.59 -9.03 -1.37
C GLY A 85 8.06 -9.39 -2.78
N ALA A 86 7.68 -8.55 -3.76
CA ALA A 86 7.82 -8.88 -5.17
C ALA A 86 9.25 -8.79 -5.71
N ALA A 87 10.09 -7.90 -5.18
CA ALA A 87 11.45 -7.73 -5.74
C ALA A 87 12.47 -7.08 -4.80
N ALA A 88 13.73 -7.48 -4.92
CA ALA A 88 14.82 -6.83 -4.20
C ALA A 88 15.18 -5.47 -4.82
N CYS A 89 15.10 -5.36 -6.16
CA CYS A 89 15.48 -4.16 -6.89
C CYS A 89 14.39 -3.11 -6.81
N HIS A 90 14.78 -1.83 -6.67
CA HIS A 90 13.83 -0.75 -6.72
C HIS A 90 13.25 -0.53 -8.13
N GLU A 91 13.94 -1.02 -9.15
CA GLU A 91 13.49 -0.98 -10.54
C GLU A 91 12.43 -2.06 -10.87
N GLY A 92 11.92 -2.78 -9.86
CA GLY A 92 10.88 -3.78 -10.04
C GLY A 92 11.35 -5.18 -10.34
N TYR A 93 12.65 -5.41 -10.44
CA TYR A 93 13.20 -6.71 -10.80
C TYR A 93 13.54 -7.53 -9.55
N HIS A 94 13.36 -8.85 -9.63
CA HIS A 94 13.72 -9.77 -8.55
C HIS A 94 15.14 -9.49 -8.02
N SER A 95 16.07 -9.32 -8.95
CA SER A 95 17.47 -8.97 -8.70
C SER A 95 17.84 -7.62 -9.34
N CYS A 96 18.75 -6.87 -8.71
CA CYS A 96 19.40 -5.70 -9.30
C CYS A 96 20.22 -6.04 -10.56
N TYR A 97 20.55 -7.32 -10.76
CA TYR A 97 21.32 -7.83 -11.91
C TYR A 97 20.43 -8.22 -13.10
N TYR A 98 19.40 -7.42 -13.38
CA TYR A 98 18.43 -7.65 -14.47
C TYR A 98 18.94 -7.28 -15.87
N ARG A 99 20.19 -6.83 -15.99
CA ARG A 99 20.83 -6.42 -17.26
C ARG A 99 22.08 -7.24 -17.55
N ARG A 100 22.26 -7.62 -18.82
CA ARG A 100 23.47 -8.28 -19.34
C ARG A 100 24.32 -7.29 -20.14
N LEU A 101 25.64 -7.28 -19.88
CA LEU A 101 26.61 -6.51 -20.66
C LEU A 101 26.92 -7.24 -21.98
N LEU A 102 26.81 -6.54 -23.10
CA LEU A 102 27.09 -7.04 -24.43
C LEU A 102 28.54 -6.75 -24.85
N PRO A 103 29.10 -7.48 -25.85
CA PRO A 103 30.49 -7.30 -26.28
C PRO A 103 30.83 -5.89 -26.79
N ASP A 104 29.83 -5.14 -27.27
CA ASP A 104 29.97 -3.76 -27.74
C ASP A 104 29.88 -2.71 -26.61
N GLY A 105 29.71 -3.15 -25.36
CA GLY A 105 29.59 -2.30 -24.18
C GLY A 105 28.18 -1.80 -23.88
N THR A 106 27.18 -2.16 -24.71
CA THR A 106 25.77 -1.86 -24.41
C THR A 106 25.19 -2.87 -23.41
N HIS A 107 23.98 -2.61 -22.91
CA HIS A 107 23.28 -3.53 -22.01
C HIS A 107 21.87 -3.84 -22.49
N GLU A 108 21.44 -5.08 -22.26
CA GLU A 108 20.08 -5.53 -22.52
C GLU A 108 19.40 -5.99 -21.23
N THR A 109 18.09 -5.78 -21.12
CA THR A 109 17.28 -6.30 -20.00
C THR A 109 17.00 -7.79 -20.23
N VAL A 110 17.42 -8.63 -19.29
CA VAL A 110 17.32 -10.10 -19.37
C VAL A 110 16.36 -10.72 -18.35
N ALA A 111 15.72 -9.90 -17.52
CA ALA A 111 14.73 -10.35 -16.54
C ALA A 111 13.41 -9.61 -16.72
N GLU A 112 12.33 -10.26 -16.29
CA GLU A 112 10.99 -9.66 -16.26
C GLU A 112 10.88 -8.66 -15.11
N ARG A 113 10.20 -7.54 -15.38
CA ARG A 113 9.93 -6.50 -14.38
C ARG A 113 8.67 -6.90 -13.60
N LEU A 114 8.84 -7.14 -12.31
CA LEU A 114 7.79 -7.62 -11.39
C LEU A 114 6.91 -6.48 -10.82
N PHE A 115 7.40 -5.23 -10.82
CA PHE A 115 6.61 -4.02 -10.47
C PHE A 115 7.20 -2.74 -11.11
N ASP A 116 6.50 -1.60 -11.11
CA ASP A 116 7.04 -0.34 -11.67
C ASP A 116 7.81 0.51 -10.61
N PRO A 117 9.01 1.04 -10.87
CA PRO A 117 9.82 1.76 -9.88
C PRO A 117 9.23 3.11 -9.48
N THR A 118 8.59 3.76 -10.46
CA THR A 118 7.92 5.05 -10.28
C THR A 118 6.68 4.91 -9.39
N THR A 119 6.16 3.69 -9.24
CA THR A 119 5.03 3.36 -8.37
C THR A 119 5.45 2.91 -6.96
N VAL A 120 6.75 2.61 -6.72
CA VAL A 120 7.24 2.07 -5.43
C VAL A 120 8.26 2.97 -4.70
N TYR A 121 9.03 3.83 -5.39
CA TYR A 121 10.17 4.55 -4.77
C TYR A 121 10.19 6.08 -4.93
N ASN A 122 9.13 6.71 -5.43
CA ASN A 122 9.11 8.17 -5.57
C ASN A 122 8.82 8.88 -4.22
N THR A 123 9.80 8.85 -3.31
CA THR A 123 9.88 9.76 -2.16
C THR A 123 10.91 10.84 -2.45
N GLY A 124 10.44 12.05 -2.78
CA GLY A 124 11.28 13.26 -2.79
C GLY A 124 11.77 13.60 -1.37
N PRO A 125 12.80 14.46 -1.22
CA PRO A 125 13.42 14.72 0.08
C PRO A 125 12.46 15.44 1.04
N LEU A 126 12.41 14.96 2.29
CA LEU A 126 11.86 15.66 3.45
C LEU A 126 12.56 17.01 3.62
N ILE A 127 11.92 18.09 3.16
CA ILE A 127 12.32 19.45 3.52
C ILE A 127 11.71 19.75 4.89
N LEU A 128 12.59 19.96 5.87
CA LEU A 128 12.25 20.62 7.13
C LEU A 128 11.63 21.97 6.80
N ALA A 129 10.34 22.13 7.12
CA ALA A 129 9.60 23.35 6.90
C ALA A 129 10.31 24.54 7.57
N SER A 130 10.79 25.47 6.75
CA SER A 130 10.99 26.86 7.14
C SER A 130 10.09 27.72 6.25
N ALA A 131 9.48 28.72 6.88
CA ALA A 131 8.39 29.56 6.44
C ALA A 131 8.33 29.98 4.94
N ALA A 132 7.09 29.92 4.44
CA ALA A 132 6.43 30.74 3.40
C ALA A 132 6.91 30.69 1.94
N ASP A 133 6.05 30.18 1.05
CA ASP A 133 5.31 30.96 0.02
C ASP A 133 4.24 30.08 -0.68
N PRO A 134 3.15 30.64 -1.24
CA PRO A 134 2.02 29.87 -1.75
C PRO A 134 2.32 29.26 -3.11
N ALA A 135 2.27 27.92 -3.19
CA ALA A 135 2.51 27.16 -4.42
C ALA A 135 1.38 27.34 -5.46
N SER A 136 1.73 27.16 -6.74
CA SER A 136 0.84 27.36 -7.88
C SER A 136 -0.19 26.21 -8.03
N PRO A 137 -1.34 26.44 -8.69
CA PRO A 137 -2.47 25.49 -8.71
C PRO A 137 -2.20 24.11 -9.34
N ALA A 138 -1.11 23.93 -10.09
CA ALA A 138 -0.81 22.67 -10.80
C ALA A 138 0.01 21.66 -9.96
N GLU A 139 0.68 22.10 -8.90
CA GLU A 139 1.49 21.23 -8.03
C GLU A 139 0.67 20.59 -6.90
N VAL A 140 -0.47 21.20 -6.56
CA VAL A 140 -1.38 20.74 -5.50
C VAL A 140 -1.99 19.38 -5.84
N GLY A 141 -2.33 19.12 -7.11
CA GLY A 141 -3.04 17.90 -7.52
C GLY A 141 -2.18 16.62 -7.59
N LYS A 142 -0.84 16.70 -7.65
CA LYS A 142 0.04 15.52 -7.71
C LYS A 142 0.35 14.91 -6.34
N ASN A 143 0.40 15.74 -5.30
CA ASN A 143 0.67 15.29 -3.94
C ASN A 143 -0.54 14.59 -3.32
N GLU A 144 -1.75 15.12 -3.57
CA GLU A 144 -2.99 14.51 -3.06
C GLU A 144 -3.23 13.09 -3.62
N TRP A 145 -2.86 12.85 -4.89
CA TRP A 145 -2.93 11.53 -5.51
C TRP A 145 -2.05 10.50 -4.81
N GLN A 146 -0.78 10.85 -4.58
CA GLN A 146 0.19 9.96 -3.93
C GLN A 146 -0.20 9.71 -2.47
N ASP A 147 -0.70 10.73 -1.79
CA ASP A 147 -1.17 10.62 -0.41
C ASP A 147 -2.40 9.70 -0.32
N LEU A 148 -3.32 9.75 -1.29
CA LEU A 148 -4.50 8.88 -1.34
C LEU A 148 -4.13 7.41 -1.46
N GLU A 149 -3.27 7.08 -2.43
CA GLU A 149 -2.82 5.70 -2.62
C GLU A 149 -2.09 5.19 -1.37
N ASN A 150 -1.17 5.99 -0.82
CA ASN A 150 -0.40 5.62 0.37
C ASN A 150 -1.30 5.33 1.58
N ARG A 151 -2.29 6.19 1.84
CA ARG A 151 -3.23 6.00 2.95
C ARG A 151 -4.08 4.76 2.78
N LEU A 152 -4.61 4.54 1.58
CA LEU A 152 -5.43 3.36 1.29
C LEU A 152 -4.61 2.07 1.31
N ARG A 153 -3.34 2.10 0.91
CA ARG A 153 -2.42 0.95 1.05
C ARG A 153 -2.11 0.65 2.52
N GLN A 154 -1.82 1.68 3.31
CA GLN A 154 -1.62 1.54 4.77
C GLN A 154 -2.87 0.93 5.42
N LEU A 155 -4.04 1.47 5.07
CA LEU A 155 -5.34 1.00 5.55
C LEU A 155 -5.56 -0.47 5.17
N TYR A 156 -5.42 -0.82 3.88
CA TYR A 156 -5.63 -2.19 3.41
C TYR A 156 -4.61 -3.19 3.99
N GLY A 157 -3.38 -2.74 4.25
CA GLY A 157 -2.37 -3.54 4.96
C GLY A 157 -2.84 -4.01 6.33
N ALA A 158 -3.61 -3.18 7.06
CA ALA A 158 -4.20 -3.58 8.34
C ALA A 158 -5.25 -4.69 8.16
N TYR A 159 -6.11 -4.63 7.13
CA TYR A 159 -7.09 -5.70 6.84
C TYR A 159 -6.42 -7.01 6.40
N ILE A 160 -5.32 -6.94 5.66
CA ILE A 160 -4.51 -8.12 5.32
C ILE A 160 -3.92 -8.73 6.60
N TYR A 161 -3.34 -7.89 7.46
CA TYR A 161 -2.77 -8.35 8.72
C TYR A 161 -3.82 -9.05 9.60
N LEU A 162 -4.99 -8.45 9.79
CA LEU A 162 -6.10 -8.99 10.57
C LEU A 162 -6.74 -10.26 9.95
N ARG A 163 -6.63 -10.44 8.64
CA ARG A 163 -7.07 -11.69 7.98
C ARG A 163 -6.07 -12.81 8.24
N ASP A 164 -4.78 -12.51 8.12
CA ASP A 164 -3.71 -13.50 8.18
C ASP A 164 -3.29 -13.84 9.62
N HIS A 165 -3.70 -13.03 10.60
CA HIS A 165 -3.49 -13.25 12.03
C HIS A 165 -4.83 -13.25 12.75
N ASP A 166 -5.22 -14.41 13.29
CA ASP A 166 -6.45 -14.52 14.06
C ASP A 166 -6.33 -13.78 15.40
N LEU A 167 -6.99 -12.64 15.46
CA LEU A 167 -7.16 -11.78 16.63
C LEU A 167 -8.64 -11.63 16.99
N SER A 168 -9.45 -12.67 16.74
CA SER A 168 -10.91 -12.59 16.87
C SER A 168 -11.41 -12.33 18.30
N GLU A 169 -10.60 -12.63 19.32
CA GLU A 169 -10.89 -12.29 20.72
C GLU A 169 -10.76 -10.79 21.02
N GLU A 170 -9.97 -10.07 20.23
CA GLU A 170 -9.57 -8.67 20.48
C GLU A 170 -10.09 -7.70 19.39
N SER A 171 -10.44 -8.21 18.20
CA SER A 171 -10.83 -7.43 17.04
C SER A 171 -12.05 -8.01 16.33
N ASN A 172 -13.14 -7.23 16.31
CA ASN A 172 -14.34 -7.56 15.55
C ASN A 172 -14.06 -7.68 14.04
N THR A 173 -13.15 -6.86 13.51
CA THR A 173 -12.72 -6.93 12.11
C THR A 173 -11.98 -8.23 11.81
N SER A 174 -11.11 -8.69 12.72
CA SER A 174 -10.50 -10.02 12.63
C SER A 174 -11.56 -11.11 12.64
N ARG A 175 -12.51 -11.05 13.58
CA ARG A 175 -13.60 -12.03 13.67
C ARG A 175 -14.40 -12.14 12.38
N LEU A 176 -14.80 -11.00 11.80
CA LEU A 176 -15.51 -10.96 10.52
C LEU A 176 -14.66 -11.54 9.36
N LEU A 177 -13.35 -11.30 9.39
CA LEU A 177 -12.40 -11.88 8.45
C LEU A 177 -12.11 -13.36 8.69
N GLN A 178 -12.43 -13.95 9.84
CA GLN A 178 -12.35 -15.40 10.04
C GLN A 178 -13.68 -16.10 9.71
N ASP A 179 -14.81 -15.47 10.07
CA ASP A 179 -16.16 -15.97 9.80
C ASP A 179 -16.46 -16.00 8.29
N HIS A 180 -15.97 -14.99 7.55
CA HIS A 180 -16.07 -14.88 6.08
C HIS A 180 -17.50 -15.02 5.51
N ASP A 181 -18.57 -14.69 6.25
CA ASP A 181 -19.94 -14.80 5.73
C ASP A 181 -20.20 -13.76 4.62
N PRO A 182 -20.22 -14.15 3.33
CA PRO A 182 -20.30 -13.19 2.24
C PRO A 182 -21.69 -12.53 2.17
N HIS A 183 -22.74 -13.18 2.66
CA HIS A 183 -24.10 -12.62 2.66
C HIS A 183 -24.21 -11.52 3.71
N TYR A 184 -23.66 -11.74 4.90
CA TYR A 184 -23.62 -10.74 5.95
C TYR A 184 -22.80 -9.51 5.53
N LEU A 185 -21.60 -9.72 4.98
CA LEU A 185 -20.74 -8.63 4.52
C LEU A 185 -21.41 -7.82 3.38
N LEU A 186 -22.07 -8.49 2.44
CA LEU A 186 -22.77 -7.83 1.34
C LEU A 186 -24.01 -7.05 1.83
N ALA A 187 -24.77 -7.60 2.78
CA ALA A 187 -25.91 -6.92 3.37
C ALA A 187 -25.48 -5.63 4.11
N ARG A 188 -24.39 -5.70 4.87
CA ARG A 188 -23.84 -4.51 5.54
C ARG A 188 -23.33 -3.47 4.55
N LEU A 189 -22.65 -3.88 3.48
CA LEU A 189 -22.28 -2.96 2.41
C LEU A 189 -23.50 -2.28 1.79
N ALA A 190 -24.60 -3.00 1.60
CA ALA A 190 -25.84 -2.42 1.06
C ALA A 190 -26.43 -1.35 1.99
N ASP A 191 -26.47 -1.61 3.30
CA ASP A 191 -26.91 -0.63 4.30
C ASP A 191 -26.08 0.66 4.20
N GLU A 192 -24.74 0.56 4.25
CA GLU A 192 -23.89 1.77 4.24
C GLU A 192 -23.92 2.52 2.89
N LEU A 193 -24.08 1.82 1.77
CA LEU A 193 -24.23 2.47 0.46
C LEU A 193 -25.51 3.32 0.41
N GLN A 194 -26.61 2.79 0.96
CA GLN A 194 -27.87 3.52 1.06
C GLN A 194 -27.76 4.72 2.00
N GLU A 195 -27.03 4.60 3.12
CA GLU A 195 -26.76 5.72 4.02
C GLU A 195 -25.92 6.81 3.31
N LEU A 196 -24.87 6.42 2.58
CA LEU A 196 -24.02 7.35 1.84
C LEU A 196 -24.79 8.13 0.76
N SER A 197 -25.66 7.50 -0.03
CA SER A 197 -26.50 8.23 -0.99
C SER A 197 -27.59 9.04 -0.31
N GLY A 198 -28.18 8.53 0.78
CA GLY A 198 -29.12 9.27 1.62
C GLY A 198 -28.55 10.61 2.09
N VAL A 199 -27.26 10.66 2.44
CA VAL A 199 -26.54 11.91 2.78
C VAL A 199 -26.57 12.91 1.61
N GLN A 200 -26.32 12.43 0.38
CA GLN A 200 -26.21 13.28 -0.81
C GLN A 200 -27.54 13.93 -1.24
N ILE A 201 -28.67 13.34 -0.85
CA ILE A 201 -30.01 13.85 -1.15
C ILE A 201 -30.71 14.45 0.09
N GLY A 202 -30.05 14.44 1.24
CA GLY A 202 -30.57 15.01 2.49
C GLY A 202 -31.59 14.14 3.22
N GLU A 203 -31.67 12.85 2.89
CA GLU A 203 -32.53 11.88 3.58
C GLU A 203 -31.84 11.25 4.81
N HIS A 204 -30.51 11.32 4.90
CA HIS A 204 -29.71 10.85 6.03
C HIS A 204 -28.78 11.97 6.50
N VAL A 205 -29.10 12.65 7.61
CA VAL A 205 -28.37 13.84 8.08
C VAL A 205 -28.19 13.77 9.59
N HIS A 206 -26.95 13.95 10.07
CA HIS A 206 -26.59 13.99 11.48
C HIS A 206 -25.91 15.32 11.85
N GLU A 207 -24.71 15.56 11.32
CA GLU A 207 -23.92 16.76 11.61
C GLU A 207 -23.88 17.74 10.42
N GLY A 208 -24.12 17.24 9.20
CA GLY A 208 -24.16 18.03 7.98
C GLY A 208 -23.50 17.32 6.80
N LEU A 209 -23.74 17.82 5.59
CA LEU A 209 -23.36 17.15 4.34
C LEU A 209 -21.90 16.66 4.32
N GLN A 210 -20.94 17.51 4.68
CA GLN A 210 -19.52 17.16 4.64
C GLN A 210 -19.10 16.12 5.69
N PRO A 211 -19.32 16.32 7.00
CA PRO A 211 -18.97 15.31 8.01
C PRO A 211 -19.72 14.00 7.82
N ASP A 212 -21.00 14.04 7.43
CA ASP A 212 -21.80 12.84 7.18
C ASP A 212 -21.25 12.09 5.94
N THR A 213 -20.84 12.80 4.88
CA THR A 213 -20.21 12.17 3.71
C THR A 213 -18.88 11.49 4.05
N ILE A 214 -18.06 12.11 4.92
CA ILE A 214 -16.80 11.51 5.37
C ILE A 214 -17.07 10.23 6.17
N PHE A 215 -18.02 10.30 7.09
CA PHE A 215 -18.37 9.20 7.96
C PHE A 215 -18.96 8.03 7.17
N GLU A 216 -20.02 8.24 6.40
CA GLU A 216 -20.63 7.15 5.61
C GLU A 216 -19.70 6.64 4.51
N GLY A 217 -18.89 7.52 3.92
CA GLY A 217 -17.85 7.11 2.98
C GLY A 217 -16.82 6.17 3.62
N SER A 218 -16.47 6.38 4.90
CA SER A 218 -15.58 5.51 5.65
C SER A 218 -16.23 4.16 5.96
N GLN A 219 -17.53 4.14 6.29
CA GLN A 219 -18.27 2.91 6.53
C GLN A 219 -18.36 2.03 5.27
N VAL A 220 -18.68 2.63 4.12
CA VAL A 220 -18.66 1.92 2.82
C VAL A 220 -17.24 1.40 2.53
N GLY A 221 -16.21 2.24 2.73
CA GLY A 221 -14.81 1.86 2.54
C GLY A 221 -14.40 0.65 3.38
N TYR A 222 -14.81 0.61 4.65
CA TYR A 222 -14.58 -0.49 5.58
C TYR A 222 -15.10 -1.83 5.05
N TRP A 223 -16.37 -1.88 4.60
CA TRP A 223 -16.96 -3.13 4.09
C TRP A 223 -16.37 -3.57 2.76
N LEU A 224 -16.03 -2.63 1.87
CA LEU A 224 -15.33 -2.94 0.62
C LEU A 224 -13.94 -3.54 0.89
N MET A 225 -13.19 -2.99 1.84
CA MET A 225 -11.88 -3.54 2.23
C MET A 225 -12.00 -4.92 2.88
N LEU A 226 -13.02 -5.15 3.71
CA LEU A 226 -13.33 -6.48 4.27
C LEU A 226 -13.64 -7.51 3.17
N LEU A 227 -14.49 -7.15 2.20
CA LEU A 227 -14.85 -8.01 1.07
C LEU A 227 -13.63 -8.30 0.18
N ALA A 228 -12.81 -7.29 -0.11
CA ALA A 228 -11.57 -7.47 -0.86
C ALA A 228 -10.59 -8.40 -0.13
N SER A 229 -10.40 -8.20 1.17
CA SER A 229 -9.51 -9.02 2.00
C SER A 229 -10.03 -10.47 2.10
N SER A 230 -11.33 -10.66 2.32
CA SER A 230 -11.99 -11.98 2.40
C SER A 230 -11.87 -12.77 1.09
N ASN A 231 -11.92 -12.07 -0.06
CA ASN A 231 -11.72 -12.67 -1.37
C ASN A 231 -10.22 -12.85 -1.74
N LYS A 232 -9.31 -12.57 -0.81
CA LYS A 232 -7.85 -12.67 -1.00
C LYS A 232 -7.40 -11.92 -2.26
N LEU A 233 -7.95 -10.73 -2.45
CA LEU A 233 -7.53 -9.83 -3.50
C LEU A 233 -6.25 -9.11 -3.08
N ARG A 234 -5.43 -8.74 -4.05
CA ARG A 234 -4.32 -7.80 -3.83
C ARG A 234 -4.86 -6.39 -4.00
N TYR A 235 -4.21 -5.40 -3.38
CA TYR A 235 -4.58 -4.00 -3.52
C TYR A 235 -4.71 -3.60 -5.00
N ASP A 236 -3.74 -4.01 -5.82
CA ASP A 236 -3.68 -3.68 -7.25
C ASP A 236 -4.72 -4.44 -8.09
N ASP A 237 -5.38 -5.47 -7.55
CA ASP A 237 -6.44 -6.16 -8.28
C ASP A 237 -7.67 -5.24 -8.42
N PHE A 238 -7.91 -4.34 -7.46
CA PHE A 238 -9.07 -3.44 -7.46
C PHE A 238 -8.73 -1.95 -7.38
N SER A 239 -7.48 -1.57 -7.09
CA SER A 239 -6.94 -0.20 -7.11
C SER A 239 -7.92 0.88 -6.62
N PRO A 240 -8.27 0.87 -5.31
CA PRO A 240 -9.35 1.70 -4.77
C PRO A 240 -9.09 3.21 -4.91
N HIS A 241 -7.82 3.63 -4.95
CA HIS A 241 -7.42 5.02 -5.20
C HIS A 241 -7.81 5.49 -6.61
N GLU A 242 -7.64 4.66 -7.64
CA GLU A 242 -8.09 4.99 -9.00
C GLU A 242 -9.61 5.05 -9.07
N ALA A 243 -10.28 4.08 -8.46
CA ALA A 243 -11.74 4.00 -8.44
C ALA A 243 -12.38 5.23 -7.80
N LEU A 244 -11.85 5.70 -6.66
CA LEU A 244 -12.29 6.95 -6.01
C LEU A 244 -12.17 8.16 -6.94
N LEU A 245 -11.08 8.26 -7.70
CA LEU A 245 -10.84 9.39 -8.61
C LEU A 245 -11.72 9.32 -9.86
N GLU A 246 -11.89 8.14 -10.43
CA GLU A 246 -12.82 7.89 -11.53
C GLU A 246 -14.25 8.27 -11.12
N GLY A 247 -14.65 7.88 -9.90
CA GLY A 247 -15.94 8.20 -9.32
C GLY A 247 -16.17 9.69 -9.10
N ALA A 248 -15.15 10.45 -8.69
CA ALA A 248 -15.25 11.90 -8.52
C ALA A 248 -15.68 12.61 -9.81
N GLY A 249 -15.29 12.09 -10.98
CA GLY A 249 -15.70 12.61 -12.29
C GLY A 249 -17.21 12.52 -12.55
N LEU A 250 -17.89 11.52 -11.99
CA LEU A 250 -19.34 11.30 -12.15
C LEU A 250 -20.18 12.44 -11.57
N SER A 251 -19.66 13.17 -10.57
CA SER A 251 -20.38 14.28 -9.92
C SER A 251 -20.64 15.46 -10.85
N SER A 252 -19.87 15.57 -11.94
CA SER A 252 -20.02 16.63 -12.94
C SER A 252 -21.07 16.32 -14.02
N GLU A 253 -21.64 15.10 -14.02
CA GLU A 253 -22.59 14.66 -15.03
C GLU A 253 -24.04 15.06 -14.70
N GLN A 254 -24.82 15.38 -15.73
CA GLN A 254 -26.26 15.57 -15.57
C GLN A 254 -26.91 14.24 -15.14
N GLY A 255 -27.77 14.30 -14.12
CA GLY A 255 -28.43 13.12 -13.54
C GLY A 255 -27.50 12.26 -12.68
N SER A 256 -26.45 12.84 -12.10
CA SER A 256 -25.46 12.11 -11.28
C SER A 256 -26.08 11.27 -10.16
N ASP A 257 -27.20 11.72 -9.59
CA ASP A 257 -27.85 11.08 -8.45
C ASP A 257 -28.56 9.78 -8.88
N GLU A 258 -29.33 9.83 -9.97
CA GLU A 258 -29.97 8.65 -10.57
C GLU A 258 -28.91 7.61 -10.97
N LYS A 259 -27.80 8.06 -11.56
CA LYS A 259 -26.67 7.19 -11.92
C LYS A 259 -25.97 6.57 -10.71
N ALA A 260 -25.91 7.28 -9.58
CA ALA A 260 -25.34 6.75 -8.35
C ALA A 260 -26.20 5.60 -7.80
N PHE A 261 -27.53 5.76 -7.76
CA PHE A 261 -28.45 4.69 -7.37
C PHE A 261 -28.36 3.46 -8.29
N GLU A 262 -28.24 3.65 -9.61
CA GLU A 262 -28.01 2.54 -10.53
C GLU A 262 -26.69 1.81 -10.23
N LYS A 263 -25.64 2.57 -9.91
CA LYS A 263 -24.32 2.04 -9.57
C LYS A 263 -24.28 1.32 -8.23
N GLU A 264 -25.10 1.70 -7.26
CA GLU A 264 -25.25 0.95 -6.00
C GLU A 264 -25.75 -0.46 -6.28
N GLN A 265 -26.82 -0.59 -7.06
CA GLN A 265 -27.35 -1.90 -7.42
C GLN A 265 -26.36 -2.69 -8.30
N GLU A 266 -25.63 -2.01 -9.20
CA GLU A 266 -24.54 -2.62 -9.98
C GLU A 266 -23.46 -3.19 -9.06
N CYS A 267 -22.97 -2.41 -8.09
CA CYS A 267 -21.96 -2.80 -7.11
C CYS A 267 -22.38 -4.08 -6.38
N LEU A 268 -23.58 -4.09 -5.80
CA LEU A 268 -24.10 -5.21 -5.03
C LEU A 268 -24.30 -6.47 -5.88
N ASN A 269 -24.82 -6.32 -7.10
CA ASN A 269 -24.99 -7.45 -8.02
C ASN A 269 -23.66 -8.07 -8.46
N LEU A 270 -22.67 -7.23 -8.75
CA LEU A 270 -21.33 -7.66 -9.16
C LEU A 270 -20.62 -8.43 -8.03
N ILE A 271 -20.63 -7.89 -6.81
CA ILE A 271 -20.03 -8.55 -5.64
C ILE A 271 -20.81 -9.82 -5.28
N GLY A 272 -22.13 -9.76 -5.28
CA GLY A 272 -23.00 -10.89 -4.94
C GLY A 272 -22.92 -12.08 -5.89
N SER A 273 -22.37 -11.90 -7.09
CA SER A 273 -22.08 -13.02 -8.00
C SER A 273 -21.03 -14.00 -7.45
N GLY A 274 -20.13 -13.54 -6.56
CA GLY A 274 -19.02 -14.31 -6.02
C GLY A 274 -17.90 -14.63 -7.02
N GLU A 275 -18.05 -14.29 -8.30
CA GLU A 275 -17.01 -14.51 -9.31
C GLU A 275 -15.90 -13.46 -9.17
N ARG A 276 -14.64 -13.90 -8.97
CA ARG A 276 -13.50 -13.00 -8.72
C ARG A 276 -13.43 -11.76 -9.66
N PRO A 277 -13.60 -11.89 -10.99
CA PRO A 277 -13.58 -10.72 -11.88
C PRO A 277 -14.74 -9.75 -11.64
N GLN A 278 -15.93 -10.27 -11.32
CA GLN A 278 -17.10 -9.46 -11.01
C GLN A 278 -16.95 -8.78 -9.65
N VAL A 279 -16.43 -9.50 -8.64
CA VAL A 279 -16.14 -8.94 -7.31
C VAL A 279 -15.15 -7.77 -7.43
N VAL A 280 -14.07 -7.92 -8.19
CA VAL A 280 -13.11 -6.83 -8.46
C VAL A 280 -13.81 -5.63 -9.08
N ARG A 281 -14.65 -5.84 -10.10
CA ARG A 281 -15.40 -4.76 -10.74
C ARG A 281 -16.38 -4.09 -9.77
N GLY A 282 -17.09 -4.87 -8.96
CA GLY A 282 -18.02 -4.37 -7.96
C GLY A 282 -17.34 -3.53 -6.89
N LEU A 283 -16.17 -3.98 -6.40
CA LEU A 283 -15.34 -3.19 -5.48
C LEU A 283 -14.95 -1.83 -6.08
N ARG A 284 -14.54 -1.80 -7.35
CA ARG A 284 -14.25 -0.54 -8.06
C ARG A 284 -15.49 0.36 -8.16
N VAL A 285 -16.66 -0.19 -8.45
CA VAL A 285 -17.91 0.58 -8.47
C VAL A 285 -18.19 1.17 -7.08
N GLY A 286 -18.06 0.39 -6.01
CA GLY A 286 -18.24 0.85 -4.64
C GLY A 286 -17.30 1.98 -4.24
N PHE A 287 -16.00 1.85 -4.51
CA PHE A 287 -15.04 2.95 -4.26
C PHE A 287 -15.33 4.17 -5.13
N GLY A 288 -15.80 3.97 -6.35
CA GLY A 288 -16.28 5.07 -7.21
C GLY A 288 -17.47 5.83 -6.62
N LEU A 289 -18.39 5.16 -5.94
CA LEU A 289 -19.53 5.82 -5.26
C LEU A 289 -19.05 6.71 -4.11
N ILE A 290 -18.06 6.28 -3.33
CA ILE A 290 -17.41 7.13 -2.30
C ILE A 290 -16.80 8.38 -2.96
N GLY A 291 -16.11 8.20 -4.09
CA GLY A 291 -15.48 9.29 -4.84
C GLY A 291 -16.49 10.30 -5.37
N TRP A 292 -17.60 9.82 -5.93
CA TRP A 292 -18.73 10.63 -6.37
C TRP A 292 -19.32 11.45 -5.21
N ALA A 293 -19.60 10.80 -4.08
CA ALA A 293 -20.18 11.44 -2.90
C ALA A 293 -19.24 12.54 -2.34
N CYS A 294 -17.94 12.24 -2.22
CA CYS A 294 -16.93 13.21 -1.79
C CYS A 294 -16.91 14.44 -2.71
N ALA A 295 -16.87 14.23 -4.03
CA ALA A 295 -16.85 15.32 -5.00
C ALA A 295 -18.13 16.17 -4.93
N LYS A 296 -19.30 15.54 -4.79
CA LYS A 296 -20.59 16.22 -4.64
C LYS A 296 -20.66 17.06 -3.35
N ALA A 297 -20.14 16.55 -2.24
CA ALA A 297 -20.08 17.26 -0.97
C ALA A 297 -18.97 18.32 -0.88
N GLY A 298 -18.09 18.42 -1.89
CA GLY A 298 -16.93 19.30 -1.86
C GLY A 298 -15.87 18.87 -0.84
N VAL A 299 -15.74 17.57 -0.61
CA VAL A 299 -14.80 16.94 0.32
C VAL A 299 -13.71 16.21 -0.46
N SER A 300 -12.48 16.20 0.07
CA SER A 300 -11.39 15.42 -0.52
C SER A 300 -11.69 13.91 -0.44
N PRO A 301 -11.45 13.13 -1.50
CA PRO A 301 -11.59 11.67 -1.46
C PRO A 301 -10.61 11.00 -0.48
N LEU A 302 -9.63 11.75 0.04
CA LEU A 302 -8.73 11.34 1.10
C LEU A 302 -9.40 11.27 2.47
N ALA A 303 -10.42 12.11 2.70
CA ALA A 303 -10.97 12.34 4.04
C ALA A 303 -11.60 11.08 4.68
N PRO A 304 -12.36 10.23 3.96
CA PRO A 304 -12.84 8.96 4.52
C PRO A 304 -11.70 8.02 4.95
N ALA A 305 -10.65 7.91 4.13
CA ALA A 305 -9.49 7.07 4.45
C ALA A 305 -8.68 7.61 5.64
N ASP A 306 -8.58 8.93 5.74
CA ASP A 306 -7.96 9.61 6.89
C ASP A 306 -8.73 9.39 8.18
N PHE A 307 -10.05 9.45 8.10
CA PHE A 307 -10.94 9.15 9.21
C PHE A 307 -10.70 7.73 9.73
N ASP A 308 -10.68 6.73 8.85
CA ASP A 308 -10.41 5.34 9.22
C ASP A 308 -9.04 5.14 9.87
N LEU A 309 -7.98 5.71 9.27
CA LEU A 309 -6.62 5.60 9.80
C LEU A 309 -6.52 6.22 11.19
N GLU A 310 -7.17 7.36 11.43
CA GLU A 310 -7.20 7.99 12.75
C GLU A 310 -7.94 7.11 13.78
N GLN A 311 -9.07 6.50 13.41
CA GLN A 311 -9.76 5.54 14.29
C GLN A 311 -8.89 4.32 14.60
N MET A 312 -8.12 3.82 13.62
CA MET A 312 -7.19 2.70 13.83
C MET A 312 -6.01 3.07 14.71
N ARG A 313 -5.44 4.27 14.56
CA ARG A 313 -4.35 4.78 15.42
C ARG A 313 -4.80 4.91 16.88
N ARG A 314 -6.01 5.42 17.12
CA ARG A 314 -6.59 5.50 18.49
C ARG A 314 -6.73 4.13 19.15
N LYS A 315 -6.97 3.09 18.34
CA LYS A 315 -7.03 1.68 18.78
C LYS A 315 -5.65 1.00 18.84
N GLY A 316 -4.57 1.69 18.48
CA GLY A 316 -3.21 1.14 18.48
C GLY A 316 -2.91 0.14 17.35
N LEU A 317 -3.79 0.05 16.34
CA LEU A 317 -3.67 -0.91 15.23
C LEU A 317 -2.71 -0.43 14.14
N VAL A 318 -2.49 0.88 14.05
CA VAL A 318 -1.58 1.53 13.10
C VAL A 318 -0.71 2.50 13.91
N LYS A 319 0.61 2.47 13.68
CA LYS A 319 1.60 3.36 14.34
C LYS A 319 1.95 4.56 13.45
#